data_AF-A8UU39-F1
#
_entry.id   AF-A8UU39-F1
#
_cell.length_a   1.000
_cell.length_b   1.000
_cell.length_c   1.000
_cell.angle_alpha   90.00
_cell.angle_beta   90.00
_cell.angle_gamma   90.00
#
_symmetry.space_group_name_H-M   'P 1'
#
loop_
_entity.id
_entity.type
_entity.pdbx_description
1 polymer ?
#
loop_
_entity_poly.entity_id
_entity_poly.type
_entity_poly.pdbx_seq_one_letter_code
_entity_poly.pdbx_strand_id
1 'polypeptide(L)'
;MGKIIEFPSGDGGKKRKGEGRKLKAEKLTQEEFMELLEPFKEGLRRLYPSQVKDVLGVAGFGERCGNEVFVMGVLAWESLKQSSPVLSTFLALFIGGKLEKISFLEAKNNYWDWRLMLDTYQTRFNTKEMFEELQLLREQVLGGNMT
;
A
#
# COMPACT_ATOMS: atom_id res chain seq x y z
N MET A 1 12.90 42.95 0.10
CA MET A 1 13.42 41.57 0.16
C MET A 1 12.46 40.67 -0.58
N GLY A 2 12.80 40.28 -1.80
CA GLY A 2 12.12 39.23 -2.54
C GLY A 2 13.21 38.50 -3.31
N LYS A 3 13.41 37.22 -3.02
CA LYS A 3 14.21 36.32 -3.84
C LYS A 3 13.29 35.21 -4.27
N ILE A 4 13.25 34.93 -5.57
CA ILE A 4 13.20 33.60 -6.20
C ILE A 4 13.17 33.81 -7.72
N ILE A 5 13.72 33.00 -8.63
CA ILE A 5 14.84 32.04 -8.76
C ILE A 5 14.99 31.96 -10.29
N GLU A 6 16.21 32.01 -10.84
CA GLU A 6 16.46 31.65 -12.24
C GLU A 6 16.66 30.14 -12.36
N PHE A 7 15.96 29.50 -13.29
CA PHE A 7 16.15 28.10 -13.64
C PHE A 7 17.30 27.96 -14.64
N PRO A 8 18.31 27.10 -14.40
CA PRO A 8 19.22 26.71 -15.46
C PRO A 8 18.58 25.56 -16.26
N SER A 9 17.96 25.92 -17.38
CA SER A 9 17.92 25.07 -18.57
C SER A 9 19.32 25.08 -19.17
N GLY A 10 20.03 23.96 -19.12
CA GLY A 10 21.42 23.90 -19.57
C GLY A 10 21.96 22.49 -19.61
N ASP A 11 21.82 21.90 -20.78
CA ASP A 11 22.46 20.66 -21.23
C ASP A 11 23.97 20.67 -20.94
N GLY A 12 24.49 19.61 -20.34
CA GLY A 12 25.88 19.58 -19.86
C GLY A 12 26.22 18.30 -19.13
N GLY A 13 26.70 17.33 -19.89
CA GLY A 13 27.00 15.97 -19.45
C GLY A 13 27.73 15.86 -18.11
N LYS A 14 27.06 15.26 -17.13
CA LYS A 14 27.66 14.27 -16.25
C LYS A 14 26.75 13.06 -16.25
N LYS A 15 27.17 11.99 -16.96
CA LYS A 15 26.75 10.63 -16.66
C LYS A 15 27.01 10.41 -15.18
N ARG A 16 26.00 10.65 -14.34
CA ARG A 16 25.94 10.07 -13.01
C ARG A 16 25.78 8.58 -13.23
N LYS A 17 26.91 7.88 -13.41
CA LYS A 17 27.05 6.48 -13.00
C LYS A 17 26.87 6.45 -11.49
N GLY A 18 25.63 6.63 -11.04
CA GLY A 18 25.20 6.00 -9.81
C GLY A 18 25.04 4.54 -10.18
N GLU A 19 25.97 3.70 -9.74
CA GLU A 19 25.72 2.28 -9.55
C GLU A 19 24.63 2.13 -8.48
N GLY A 20 23.41 2.58 -8.79
CA GLY A 20 22.23 2.12 -8.09
C GLY A 20 22.04 0.70 -8.58
N ARG A 21 22.45 -0.30 -7.81
CA ARG A 21 21.79 -1.60 -7.87
C ARG A 21 20.30 -1.27 -7.87
N LYS A 22 19.61 -1.46 -9.00
CA LYS A 22 18.15 -1.42 -9.02
C LYS A 22 17.75 -2.47 -7.98
N LEU A 23 17.35 -2.02 -6.79
CA LEU A 23 16.71 -2.89 -5.82
C LEU A 23 15.47 -3.38 -6.56
N LYS A 24 15.54 -4.62 -7.02
CA LYS A 24 14.41 -5.25 -7.69
C LYS A 24 13.43 -5.58 -6.57
N ALA A 25 12.15 -5.25 -6.78
CA ALA A 25 11.13 -5.69 -5.87
C ALA A 25 11.10 -7.23 -5.80
N GLU A 26 10.97 -7.76 -4.60
CA GLU A 26 10.88 -9.20 -4.33
C GLU A 26 9.53 -9.48 -3.67
N LYS A 27 8.81 -10.50 -4.16
CA LYS A 27 7.57 -10.94 -3.52
C LYS A 27 7.86 -11.41 -2.09
N LEU A 28 7.01 -11.02 -1.15
CA LEU A 28 7.10 -11.49 0.23
C LEU A 28 6.77 -12.97 0.31
N THR A 29 7.45 -13.69 1.21
CA THR A 29 6.96 -15.01 1.64
C THR A 29 5.73 -14.87 2.53
N GLN A 30 5.06 -15.99 2.80
CA GLN A 30 3.92 -16.00 3.71
C GLN A 30 4.33 -15.57 5.12
N GLU A 31 5.47 -16.04 5.61
CA GLU A 31 5.99 -15.67 6.94
C GLU A 31 6.25 -14.17 7.03
N GLU A 32 6.90 -13.59 6.02
CA GLU A 32 7.17 -12.15 5.97
C GLU A 32 5.90 -11.30 5.89
N PHE A 33 4.88 -11.78 5.19
CA PHE A 33 3.57 -11.12 5.18
C PHE A 33 2.90 -11.20 6.56
N MET A 34 2.97 -12.35 7.23
CA MET A 34 2.40 -12.54 8.58
C MET A 34 3.06 -11.64 9.62
N GLU A 35 4.36 -11.35 9.49
CA GLU A 35 5.08 -10.40 10.35
C GLU A 35 4.54 -8.96 10.25
N LEU A 36 3.86 -8.60 9.15
CA LEU A 36 3.28 -7.27 8.95
C LEU A 36 1.92 -7.10 9.64
N LEU A 37 1.29 -8.17 10.13
CA LEU A 37 -0.08 -8.10 10.66
C LEU A 37 -0.20 -7.21 11.88
N GLU A 38 0.71 -7.33 12.85
CA GLU A 38 0.68 -6.47 14.05
C GLU A 38 0.97 -5.00 13.71
N PRO A 39 2.03 -4.66 12.96
CA PRO A 39 2.24 -3.29 12.48
C PRO A 39 1.07 -2.73 11.66
N PHE A 40 0.37 -3.58 10.91
CA PHE A 40 -0.81 -3.19 10.15
C PHE A 40 -1.97 -2.81 11.07
N LYS A 41 -2.28 -3.62 12.09
CA LYS A 41 -3.33 -3.35 13.08
C LYS A 41 -3.07 -2.06 13.85
N GLU A 42 -1.85 -1.91 14.37
CA GLU A 42 -1.44 -0.71 15.10
C GLU A 42 -1.52 0.54 14.21
N GLY A 43 -1.01 0.42 12.98
CA GLY A 43 -1.05 1.49 12.00
C GLY A 43 -2.47 1.89 11.60
N LEU A 44 -3.36 0.93 11.40
CA LEU A 44 -4.76 1.20 11.07
C LEU A 44 -5.47 1.96 12.19
N ARG A 45 -5.32 1.51 13.44
CA ARG A 45 -5.90 2.21 14.60
C ARG A 45 -5.29 3.61 14.76
N ARG A 46 -4.01 3.81 14.42
CA ARG A 46 -3.35 5.12 14.43
C ARG A 46 -3.86 6.05 13.33
N LEU A 47 -4.02 5.55 12.10
CA LEU A 47 -4.42 6.35 10.93
C LEU A 47 -5.93 6.61 10.89
N TYR A 48 -6.73 5.69 11.43
CA TYR A 48 -8.20 5.77 11.45
C TYR A 48 -8.79 5.49 12.86
N PRO A 49 -8.39 6.26 13.90
CA PRO A 49 -8.74 5.97 15.30
C PRO A 49 -10.24 6.05 15.60
N SER A 50 -10.99 6.84 14.83
CA SER A 50 -12.44 7.01 14.99
C SER A 50 -13.26 6.10 14.07
N GLN A 51 -12.62 5.18 13.34
CA GLN A 51 -13.30 4.30 12.39
C GLN A 51 -13.04 2.84 12.71
N VAL A 52 -11.80 2.45 13.00
CA VAL A 52 -11.42 1.05 13.21
C VAL A 52 -11.62 0.68 14.67
N LYS A 53 -12.51 -0.29 14.92
CA LYS A 53 -12.68 -0.92 16.23
C LYS A 53 -11.70 -2.09 16.37
N ASP A 54 -11.77 -3.02 15.42
CA ASP A 54 -10.87 -4.18 15.39
C ASP A 54 -10.61 -4.70 13.97
N VAL A 55 -9.53 -5.47 13.82
CA VAL A 55 -9.16 -6.15 12.57
C VAL A 55 -9.38 -7.65 12.76
N LEU A 56 -10.31 -8.21 11.99
CA LEU A 56 -10.72 -9.61 12.10
C LEU A 56 -9.86 -10.53 11.24
N GLY A 57 -9.37 -10.04 10.10
CA GLY A 57 -8.54 -10.83 9.20
C GLY A 57 -8.00 -10.01 8.04
N VAL A 58 -6.85 -10.44 7.52
CA VAL A 58 -6.20 -9.85 6.35
C VAL A 58 -5.81 -10.99 5.42
N ALA A 59 -6.18 -10.87 4.14
CA ALA A 59 -5.70 -11.72 3.07
C ALA A 59 -5.03 -10.83 2.03
N GLY A 60 -3.82 -11.16 1.60
CA GLY A 60 -3.10 -10.31 0.67
C GLY A 60 -1.72 -10.83 0.35
N PHE A 61 -0.98 -9.99 -0.35
CA PHE A 61 0.38 -10.24 -0.78
C PHE A 61 1.11 -8.90 -0.86
N GLY A 62 2.43 -8.96 -0.93
CA GLY A 62 3.24 -7.76 -1.02
C GLY A 62 4.56 -7.99 -1.71
N GLU A 63 5.22 -6.88 -2.00
CA GLU A 63 6.57 -6.83 -2.53
C GLU A 63 7.44 -5.96 -1.62
N ARG A 64 8.72 -6.33 -1.47
CA ARG A 64 9.72 -5.57 -0.74
C ARG A 64 10.72 -4.93 -1.70
N CYS A 65 11.04 -3.67 -1.47
CA CYS A 65 12.10 -2.94 -2.17
C CYS A 65 12.91 -2.13 -1.14
N GLY A 66 14.08 -2.66 -0.74
CA GLY A 66 14.87 -2.06 0.34
C GLY A 66 14.15 -2.08 1.68
N ASN A 67 13.91 -0.91 2.28
CA ASN A 67 13.20 -0.76 3.55
C ASN A 67 11.69 -0.47 3.38
N GLU A 68 11.20 -0.47 2.15
CA GLU A 68 9.79 -0.26 1.81
C GLU A 68 9.14 -1.60 1.48
N VAL A 69 7.91 -1.79 1.97
CA VAL A 69 7.07 -2.95 1.64
C VAL A 69 5.73 -2.45 1.16
N PHE A 70 5.38 -2.80 -0.07
CA PHE A 70 4.11 -2.47 -0.68
C PHE A 70 3.18 -3.68 -0.59
N VAL A 71 1.98 -3.50 -0.06
CA VAL A 71 1.03 -4.58 0.21
C VAL A 71 -0.31 -4.26 -0.44
N MET A 72 -0.94 -5.27 -1.03
CA MET A 72 -2.31 -5.21 -1.51
C MET A 72 -3.12 -6.37 -0.94
N GLY A 73 -4.39 -6.16 -0.63
CA GLY A 73 -5.21 -7.22 -0.10
C GLY A 73 -6.64 -6.83 0.22
N VAL A 74 -7.33 -7.77 0.87
CA VAL A 74 -8.66 -7.62 1.44
C VAL A 74 -8.56 -7.65 2.96
N LEU A 75 -9.24 -6.71 3.60
CA LEU A 75 -9.31 -6.54 5.04
C LEU A 75 -10.74 -6.82 5.51
N ALA A 76 -10.88 -7.70 6.49
CA ALA A 76 -12.08 -7.83 7.29
C ALA A 76 -11.90 -7.09 8.63
N TRP A 77 -12.77 -6.14 8.93
CA TRP A 77 -12.61 -5.27 10.10
C TRP A 77 -13.93 -4.81 10.68
N GLU A 78 -13.94 -4.55 11.98
CA GLU A 78 -15.09 -3.95 12.66
C GLU A 78 -14.97 -2.42 12.63
N SER A 79 -16.02 -1.76 12.18
CA SER A 79 -16.10 -0.31 12.24
C SER A 79 -16.78 0.16 13.53
N LEU A 80 -16.29 1.25 14.12
CA LEU A 80 -16.99 1.94 15.22
C LEU A 80 -18.34 2.55 14.77
N LYS A 81 -18.57 2.68 13.46
CA LYS A 81 -19.77 3.31 12.88
C LYS A 81 -20.78 2.33 12.30
N GLN A 82 -20.42 1.05 12.18
CA GLN A 82 -21.27 0.04 11.56
C GLN A 82 -21.45 -1.14 12.53
N SER A 83 -22.64 -1.74 12.51
CA SER A 83 -22.97 -2.87 13.39
C SER A 83 -22.38 -4.20 12.92
N SER A 84 -22.00 -4.29 11.64
CA SER A 84 -21.50 -5.52 11.01
C SER A 84 -20.06 -5.33 10.54
N PRO A 85 -19.26 -6.40 10.49
CA PRO A 85 -17.94 -6.36 9.88
C PRO A 85 -17.98 -5.85 8.44
N VAL A 86 -16.95 -5.09 8.08
CA VAL A 86 -16.75 -4.51 6.77
C VAL A 86 -15.63 -5.27 6.07
N LEU A 87 -15.85 -5.58 4.80
CA LEU A 87 -14.80 -6.04 3.89
C LEU A 87 -14.34 -4.86 3.04
N SER A 88 -13.03 -4.63 2.97
CA SER A 88 -12.46 -3.53 2.19
C SER A 88 -11.20 -3.98 1.46
N THR A 89 -11.08 -3.56 0.21
CA THR A 89 -9.88 -3.80 -0.58
C THR A 89 -8.91 -2.66 -0.35
N PHE A 90 -7.65 -2.96 -0.06
CA PHE A 90 -6.67 -1.94 0.33
C PHE A 90 -5.33 -2.06 -0.41
N LEU A 91 -4.65 -0.91 -0.50
CA LEU A 91 -3.24 -0.78 -0.83
C LEU A 91 -2.55 -0.13 0.37
N ALA A 92 -1.42 -0.67 0.80
CA ALA A 92 -0.67 -0.21 1.95
C ALA A 92 0.83 -0.10 1.63
N LEU A 93 1.49 0.85 2.28
CA LEU A 93 2.94 0.99 2.26
C LEU A 93 3.46 0.99 3.68
N PHE A 94 4.42 0.10 3.93
CA PHE A 94 5.21 0.09 5.13
C PHE A 94 6.61 0.63 4.85
N ILE A 95 7.13 1.43 5.79
CA ILE A 95 8.50 1.93 5.74
C ILE A 95 9.16 1.64 7.08
N GLY A 96 10.28 0.91 7.08
CA GLY A 96 10.96 0.53 8.32
C GLY A 96 10.07 -0.28 9.27
N GLY A 97 9.20 -1.13 8.71
CA GLY A 97 8.29 -1.99 9.48
C GLY A 97 7.03 -1.33 10.01
N LYS A 98 6.76 -0.04 9.72
CA LYS A 98 5.56 0.67 10.17
C LYS A 98 4.63 0.98 9.01
N LEU A 99 3.32 0.82 9.22
CA LEU A 99 2.32 1.23 8.24
C LEU A 99 2.28 2.77 8.17
N GLU A 100 2.77 3.32 7.05
CA GLU A 100 2.85 4.77 6.83
C GLU A 100 1.72 5.28 5.95
N LYS A 101 1.27 4.48 4.99
CA LYS A 101 0.20 4.87 4.07
C LYS A 101 -0.73 3.69 3.84
N ILE A 102 -2.03 4.00 3.74
CA ILE A 102 -3.03 3.04 3.31
C ILE A 102 -4.16 3.76 2.57
N SER A 103 -4.69 3.12 1.53
CA SER A 103 -5.89 3.50 0.82
C SER A 103 -6.83 2.33 0.70
N PHE A 104 -8.13 2.59 0.78
CA PHE A 104 -9.19 1.64 0.46
C PHE A 104 -9.80 1.97 -0.91
N LEU A 105 -10.05 0.96 -1.73
CA LEU A 105 -10.59 1.16 -3.08
C LEU A 105 -12.04 1.64 -3.05
N GLU A 106 -12.81 1.18 -2.09
CA GLU A 106 -14.25 1.46 -1.95
C GLU A 106 -14.52 2.81 -1.26
N ALA A 107 -13.51 3.41 -0.63
CA ALA A 107 -13.67 4.65 0.11
C ALA A 107 -13.71 5.88 -0.81
N LYS A 108 -14.71 6.75 -0.59
CA LYS A 108 -14.82 8.05 -1.28
C LYS A 108 -13.71 9.03 -0.86
N ASN A 109 -13.33 8.98 0.41
CA ASN A 109 -12.32 9.85 1.01
C ASN A 109 -11.27 8.97 1.69
N ASN A 110 -10.12 8.82 1.04
CA ASN A 110 -8.99 8.11 1.62
C ASN A 110 -8.01 9.10 2.26
N TYR A 111 -7.26 8.62 3.26
CA TYR A 111 -6.08 9.33 3.75
C TYR A 111 -5.02 9.51 2.64
N TRP A 112 -4.94 8.55 1.72
CA TRP A 112 -4.11 8.62 0.50
C TRP A 112 -4.91 8.12 -0.69
N ASP A 113 -4.88 8.81 -1.83
CA ASP A 113 -5.54 8.32 -3.05
C ASP A 113 -4.83 7.08 -3.60
N TRP A 114 -5.58 6.01 -3.88
CA TRP A 114 -5.02 4.74 -4.34
C TRP A 114 -4.41 4.84 -5.75
N ARG A 115 -4.96 5.65 -6.65
CA ARG A 115 -4.41 5.83 -8.01
C ARG A 115 -3.07 6.53 -7.93
N LEU A 116 -3.00 7.58 -7.10
CA LEU A 116 -1.75 8.27 -6.82
C LEU A 116 -0.73 7.32 -6.18
N MET A 117 -1.15 6.44 -5.28
CA MET A 117 -0.28 5.46 -4.66
C MET A 117 0.30 4.48 -5.71
N LEU A 118 -0.52 3.93 -6.61
CA LEU A 118 -0.03 3.06 -7.69
C LEU A 118 1.01 3.77 -8.58
N ASP A 119 0.71 5.00 -9.00
CA ASP A 119 1.58 5.79 -9.89
C ASP A 119 2.90 6.20 -9.21
N THR A 120 2.83 6.60 -7.94
CA THR A 120 4.02 6.99 -7.15
C THR A 120 5.01 5.84 -7.00
N TYR A 121 4.51 4.62 -6.84
CA TYR A 121 5.33 3.45 -6.48
C TYR A 121 5.63 2.50 -7.65
N GLN A 122 5.09 2.73 -8.85
CA GLN A 122 5.30 1.90 -10.05
C GLN A 122 6.75 1.75 -10.50
N THR A 123 7.64 2.69 -10.11
CA THR A 123 9.07 2.62 -10.47
C THR A 123 9.88 1.70 -9.57
N ARG A 124 9.33 1.32 -8.41
CA ARG A 124 9.98 0.50 -7.38
C ARG A 124 9.35 -0.87 -7.26
N PHE A 125 8.04 -0.95 -7.47
CA PHE A 125 7.22 -2.15 -7.30
C PHE A 125 6.45 -2.45 -8.59
N ASN A 126 6.08 -3.71 -8.81
CA ASN A 126 5.29 -4.11 -9.96
C ASN A 126 3.79 -3.86 -9.72
N THR A 127 3.45 -2.59 -9.47
CA THR A 127 2.12 -2.19 -8.98
C THR A 127 0.98 -2.57 -9.91
N LYS A 128 1.24 -2.69 -11.23
CA LYS A 128 0.24 -3.15 -12.20
C LYS A 128 -0.10 -4.62 -12.03
N GLU A 129 0.91 -5.50 -12.03
CA GLU A 129 0.71 -6.95 -11.84
C GLU A 129 0.08 -7.24 -10.48
N MET A 130 0.58 -6.57 -9.44
CA MET A 130 -0.02 -6.64 -8.10
C MET A 130 -1.51 -6.23 -8.10
N PHE A 131 -1.88 -5.19 -8.84
CA PHE A 131 -3.27 -4.75 -8.89
C PHE A 131 -4.17 -5.74 -9.66
N GLU A 132 -3.64 -6.43 -10.66
CA GLU A 132 -4.34 -7.52 -11.36
C GLU A 132 -4.54 -8.73 -10.43
N GLU A 133 -3.50 -9.15 -9.69
CA GLU A 133 -3.59 -10.19 -8.65
C GLU A 133 -4.62 -9.83 -7.57
N LEU A 134 -4.74 -8.54 -7.22
CA LEU A 134 -5.71 -8.06 -6.24
C LEU A 134 -7.14 -8.25 -6.71
N GLN A 135 -7.43 -8.05 -8.00
CA GLN A 135 -8.78 -8.27 -8.53
C GLN A 135 -9.15 -9.76 -8.45
N LEU A 136 -8.20 -10.66 -8.77
CA LEU A 136 -8.41 -12.11 -8.64
C LEU A 136 -8.67 -12.52 -7.18
N LEU A 137 -7.86 -12.02 -6.25
CA LEU A 137 -8.06 -12.26 -4.82
C LEU A 137 -9.43 -11.76 -4.35
N ARG A 138 -9.83 -10.57 -4.78
CA ARG A 138 -11.13 -9.99 -4.46
C ARG A 138 -12.27 -10.85 -4.98
N GLU A 139 -12.18 -11.38 -6.19
CA GLU A 139 -13.18 -12.32 -6.75
C GLU A 139 -13.25 -13.62 -5.95
N GLN A 140 -12.12 -14.18 -5.50
CA GLN A 140 -12.10 -15.39 -4.68
C GLN A 140 -12.73 -15.17 -3.30
N VAL A 141 -12.44 -14.04 -2.67
CA VAL A 141 -12.91 -13.72 -1.31
C VAL A 141 -14.37 -13.23 -1.31
N LEU A 142 -14.78 -12.44 -2.30
CA LEU A 142 -16.12 -11.83 -2.35
C LEU A 142 -17.11 -12.59 -3.27
N GLY A 143 -16.61 -13.28 -4.29
CA GLY A 143 -17.42 -14.01 -5.28
C GLY A 143 -17.86 -15.41 -4.85
N GLY A 144 -17.30 -15.95 -3.76
CA GLY A 144 -17.64 -17.27 -3.21
C GLY A 144 -19.05 -17.42 -2.60
N ASN A 145 -19.90 -16.38 -2.66
CA ASN A 145 -21.26 -16.38 -2.11
C ASN A 145 -22.37 -16.58 -3.18
N MET A 146 -22.09 -17.27 -4.29
CA MET A 146 -23.13 -17.69 -5.25
C MET A 146 -23.20 -19.21 -5.42
N THR A 147 -23.51 -19.91 -4.33
CA THR A 147 -24.14 -21.24 -4.36
C THR A 147 -25.16 -21.35 -3.25
#